data_AF-A0A1D9MG23-F1
#
_entry.id   AF-A0A1D9MG23-F1
#
_cell.length_a   1.000
_cell.length_b   1.000
_cell.length_c   1.000
_cell.angle_alpha   90.00
_cell.angle_beta   90.00
_cell.angle_gamma   90.00
#
_symmetry.space_group_name_H-M   'P 1'
#
loop_
_entity.id
_entity.type
_entity.pdbx_description
1 polymer ?
#
loop_
_entity_poly.entity_id
_entity_poly.type
_entity_poly.pdbx_seq_one_letter_code
_entity_poly.pdbx_strand_id
1 'polypeptide(L)'
;MTASGDKKCQIDISQNGTYLDVVGSREAQMAFKAELLKKKLKEEGKTRDELVADLKKQGCPRHKRTVSRWLAGDNPPKAKDLEALARALNCKPQDFDPFFADIGLGEVSIQAHVSTASHNAYELMRVRYGVSQKQIMELAPVLFAILAAHALKVPDQDDALDREARMNGRPSTQTQSDWIDRQASQLRKCFGLKSRDHNLDPRNLFDTAVQRLSAQASEYVSAEWYVGAAPGDVPGAAGYITDTELLAKITGDDGTLVEAIVKGRIRLSSVLQEVKERKEGASVEGLANALRQAHEARIEGQRAAGLKKLKAWREFYAARHPGLAEEYDALVTQHCHEEGWYPDRYTDDDRIQSWVNPSREDRHINEDTLVEYQRMKAARTEDGTMAFVLPFQDPVYRRFEALQHHRAQLRKQFEETWS
;
A
#
# COMPACT_ATOMS: atom_id res chain seq x y z
N MET A 1 -6.49 -57.34 -5.56
CA MET A 1 -6.36 -56.04 -6.23
C MET A 1 -5.90 -55.03 -5.19
N THR A 2 -4.60 -54.78 -5.14
CA THR A 2 -3.93 -54.01 -4.08
C THR A 2 -3.30 -52.75 -4.66
N ALA A 3 -3.62 -51.64 -4.00
CA ALA A 3 -2.85 -50.40 -3.82
C ALA A 3 -2.05 -49.80 -4.98
N SER A 4 -2.49 -48.62 -5.43
CA SER A 4 -1.70 -47.55 -6.05
C SER A 4 -2.43 -46.26 -5.65
N GLY A 5 -1.88 -45.26 -4.98
CA GLY A 5 -0.51 -44.82 -4.83
C GLY A 5 -0.56 -43.30 -4.90
N ASP A 6 -1.13 -42.65 -3.88
CA ASP A 6 -1.25 -41.19 -3.80
C ASP A 6 0.13 -40.58 -3.59
N LYS A 7 0.70 -40.09 -4.69
CA LYS A 7 1.87 -39.22 -4.66
C LYS A 7 1.46 -37.84 -4.15
N LYS A 8 1.60 -37.63 -2.84
CA LYS A 8 1.82 -36.28 -2.30
C LYS A 8 2.99 -35.66 -3.05
N CYS A 9 2.77 -34.52 -3.71
CA CYS A 9 3.84 -33.64 -4.14
C CYS A 9 4.56 -33.13 -2.89
N GLN A 10 5.59 -33.87 -2.45
CA GLN A 10 6.65 -33.34 -1.61
C GLN A 10 7.39 -32.31 -2.47
N ILE A 11 7.19 -31.03 -2.17
CA ILE A 11 8.12 -30.00 -2.61
C ILE A 11 9.36 -30.17 -1.72
N ASP A 12 10.43 -30.68 -2.32
CA ASP A 12 11.73 -30.80 -1.68
C ASP A 12 12.37 -29.40 -1.62
N ILE A 13 12.30 -28.76 -0.45
CA ILE A 13 12.75 -27.37 -0.23
C ILE A 13 14.29 -27.29 -0.06
N SER A 14 15.00 -28.41 -0.20
CA SER A 14 16.46 -28.45 -0.07
C SER A 14 17.24 -27.82 -1.23
N GLN A 15 16.57 -27.41 -2.33
CA GLN A 15 17.26 -26.90 -3.54
C GLN A 15 17.19 -25.38 -3.78
N ASN A 16 16.46 -24.61 -2.98
CA ASN A 16 16.48 -23.15 -3.11
C ASN A 16 17.50 -22.57 -2.15
N GLY A 17 18.66 -22.19 -2.70
CA GLY A 17 19.64 -21.34 -2.04
C GLY A 17 18.98 -20.12 -1.39
N THR A 18 19.68 -19.51 -0.45
CA THR A 18 19.13 -18.45 0.40
C THR A 18 18.40 -17.39 -0.44
N TYR A 19 17.36 -16.77 0.11
CA TYR A 19 16.55 -15.74 -0.55
C TYR A 19 17.38 -14.70 -1.34
N LEU A 20 18.61 -14.42 -0.91
CA LEU A 20 19.56 -13.55 -1.60
C LEU A 20 20.30 -14.21 -2.80
N ASP A 21 20.55 -15.51 -2.78
CA ASP A 21 21.16 -16.27 -3.89
C ASP A 21 20.23 -16.35 -5.11
N VAL A 22 18.91 -16.44 -4.88
CA VAL A 22 17.89 -16.41 -5.95
C VAL A 22 17.81 -15.02 -6.59
N VAL A 23 17.98 -13.96 -5.81
CA VAL A 23 18.00 -12.57 -6.30
C VAL A 23 19.28 -12.28 -7.09
N GLY A 24 20.44 -12.76 -6.61
CA GLY A 24 21.72 -12.57 -7.30
C GLY A 24 21.86 -13.38 -8.60
N SER A 25 21.30 -14.59 -8.65
CA SER A 25 21.41 -15.47 -9.82
C SER A 25 20.39 -15.15 -10.92
N ARG A 26 19.20 -14.62 -10.59
CA ARG A 26 18.18 -14.22 -11.58
C ARG A 26 18.45 -12.88 -12.25
N GLU A 27 19.10 -11.92 -11.58
CA GLU A 27 19.49 -10.64 -12.20
C GLU A 27 20.41 -10.83 -13.42
N ALA A 28 21.22 -11.89 -13.43
CA ALA A 28 22.11 -12.22 -14.54
C ALA A 28 21.41 -12.88 -15.74
N GLN A 29 20.17 -13.37 -15.60
CA GLN A 29 19.52 -14.22 -16.61
C GLN A 29 18.58 -13.48 -17.58
N MET A 30 18.27 -12.20 -17.35
CA MET A 30 17.15 -11.49 -18.01
C MET A 30 17.52 -10.23 -18.81
N ALA A 31 18.80 -9.99 -19.12
CA ALA A 31 19.25 -8.87 -19.96
C ALA A 31 19.85 -9.35 -21.30
N PHE A 32 20.14 -8.41 -22.22
CA PHE A 32 20.82 -8.60 -23.52
C PHE A 32 21.71 -9.86 -23.59
N LYS A 33 21.48 -10.69 -24.61
CA LYS A 33 22.17 -11.97 -24.81
C LYS A 33 23.16 -11.88 -25.96
N ALA A 34 24.45 -11.83 -25.65
CA ALA A 34 25.53 -11.75 -26.65
C ALA A 34 25.51 -12.91 -27.66
N GLU A 35 25.12 -14.12 -27.23
CA GLU A 35 25.00 -15.28 -28.11
C GLU A 35 23.92 -15.10 -29.19
N LEU A 36 22.82 -14.40 -28.87
CA LEU A 36 21.78 -14.10 -29.84
C LEU A 36 22.26 -13.08 -30.87
N LEU A 37 23.03 -12.06 -30.45
CA LEU A 37 23.66 -11.11 -31.37
C LEU A 37 24.68 -11.81 -32.31
N LYS A 38 25.51 -12.71 -31.78
CA LYS A 38 26.45 -13.51 -32.60
C LYS A 38 25.72 -14.37 -33.63
N LYS A 39 24.64 -15.04 -33.20
CA LYS A 39 23.80 -15.87 -34.07
C LYS A 39 23.23 -15.02 -35.21
N LYS A 40 22.69 -13.84 -34.90
CA LYS A 40 22.14 -12.92 -35.91
C LYS A 40 23.18 -12.38 -36.88
N LEU A 41 24.38 -12.04 -36.41
CA LEU A 41 25.49 -11.65 -37.31
C LEU A 41 25.84 -12.74 -38.31
N LYS A 42 25.83 -14.01 -37.86
CA LYS A 42 26.08 -15.16 -38.72
C LYS A 42 24.95 -15.40 -39.72
N GLU A 43 23.70 -15.26 -39.30
CA GLU A 43 22.51 -15.40 -40.17
C GLU A 43 22.49 -14.33 -41.28
N GLU A 44 22.84 -13.09 -40.94
CA GLU A 44 22.91 -11.96 -41.88
C GLU A 44 24.21 -11.92 -42.70
N GLY A 45 25.14 -12.86 -42.47
CA GLY A 45 26.43 -12.92 -43.17
C GLY A 45 27.34 -11.71 -42.92
N LYS A 46 27.14 -10.98 -41.82
CA LYS A 46 27.87 -9.74 -41.51
C LYS A 46 29.02 -9.97 -40.54
N THR A 47 30.16 -9.36 -40.85
CA THR A 47 31.31 -9.28 -39.97
C THR A 47 31.13 -8.17 -38.93
N ARG A 48 31.89 -8.25 -37.83
CA ARG A 48 31.94 -7.18 -36.82
C ARG A 48 32.31 -5.81 -37.43
N ASP A 49 33.23 -5.81 -38.39
CA ASP A 49 33.74 -4.57 -38.97
C ASP A 49 32.70 -3.91 -39.89
N GLU A 50 31.89 -4.72 -40.58
CA GLU A 50 30.71 -4.25 -41.35
C GLU A 50 29.62 -3.73 -40.42
N LEU A 51 29.33 -4.42 -39.31
CA LEU A 51 28.38 -3.93 -38.30
C LEU A 51 28.80 -2.56 -37.74
N VAL A 52 30.09 -2.36 -37.44
CA VAL A 52 30.62 -1.07 -36.99
C VAL A 52 30.47 0.01 -38.06
N ALA A 53 30.70 -0.33 -39.34
CA ALA A 53 30.51 0.60 -40.45
C ALA A 53 29.04 1.00 -40.63
N ASP A 54 28.11 0.06 -40.48
CA ASP A 54 26.67 0.31 -40.58
C ASP A 54 26.15 1.16 -39.42
N LEU A 55 26.57 0.87 -38.18
CA LEU A 55 26.25 1.70 -37.02
C LEU A 55 26.74 3.15 -37.21
N LYS A 56 27.93 3.34 -37.80
CA LYS A 56 28.45 4.66 -38.14
C LYS A 56 27.60 5.36 -39.20
N LYS A 57 27.16 4.67 -40.26
CA LYS A 57 26.29 5.22 -41.30
C LYS A 57 24.92 5.63 -40.75
N GLN A 58 24.41 4.92 -39.75
CA GLN A 58 23.12 5.18 -39.11
C GLN A 58 23.16 6.27 -38.01
N GLY A 59 24.25 7.05 -37.93
CA GLY A 59 24.36 8.13 -36.94
C GLY A 59 24.58 7.66 -35.49
N CYS A 60 24.93 6.39 -35.29
CA CYS A 60 25.28 5.82 -33.98
C CYS A 60 26.72 5.27 -33.99
N PRO A 61 27.75 6.13 -34.09
CA PRO A 61 29.13 5.68 -34.19
C PRO A 61 29.55 4.96 -32.90
N ARG A 62 30.06 3.73 -33.07
CA ARG A 62 30.60 2.91 -31.99
C ARG A 62 31.97 2.38 -32.37
N HIS A 63 32.89 2.40 -31.41
CA HIS A 63 34.25 1.92 -31.64
C HIS A 63 34.26 0.38 -31.74
N LYS A 64 35.17 -0.19 -32.54
CA LYS A 64 35.32 -1.66 -32.70
C LYS A 64 35.48 -2.39 -31.36
N ARG A 65 36.16 -1.75 -30.40
CA ARG A 65 36.33 -2.25 -29.02
C ARG A 65 35.00 -2.39 -28.28
N THR A 66 34.08 -1.45 -28.46
CA THR A 66 32.76 -1.47 -27.81
C THR A 66 31.90 -2.61 -28.35
N VAL A 67 31.84 -2.77 -29.67
CA VAL A 67 31.11 -3.88 -30.31
C VAL A 67 31.73 -5.23 -29.94
N SER A 68 33.07 -5.31 -29.82
CA SER A 68 33.73 -6.54 -29.37
C SER A 68 33.37 -6.92 -27.94
N ARG A 69 33.20 -5.94 -27.04
CA ARG A 69 32.73 -6.18 -25.67
C ARG A 69 31.30 -6.70 -25.65
N TRP A 70 30.40 -6.11 -26.44
CA TRP A 70 29.02 -6.60 -26.58
C TRP A 70 28.97 -8.05 -27.05
N LEU A 71 29.79 -8.41 -28.05
CA LEU A 71 29.88 -9.79 -28.52
C LEU A 71 30.54 -10.73 -27.50
N ALA A 72 31.40 -10.22 -26.61
CA ALA A 72 31.96 -11.02 -25.53
C ALA A 72 30.98 -11.26 -24.37
N GLY A 73 29.85 -10.54 -24.34
CA GLY A 73 28.93 -10.54 -23.18
C GLY A 73 29.29 -9.48 -22.13
N ASP A 74 30.32 -8.68 -22.37
CA ASP A 74 30.76 -7.62 -21.47
C ASP A 74 30.09 -6.28 -21.80
N ASN A 75 29.69 -5.54 -20.76
CA ASN A 75 29.19 -4.16 -20.87
C ASN A 75 28.08 -4.02 -21.92
N PRO A 76 26.88 -4.58 -21.68
CA PRO A 76 25.81 -4.71 -22.65
C PRO A 76 25.41 -3.37 -23.30
N PRO A 77 24.95 -3.38 -24.56
CA PRO A 77 24.50 -2.18 -25.27
C PRO A 77 23.33 -1.50 -24.56
N LYS A 78 23.28 -0.17 -24.62
CA LYS A 78 22.14 0.62 -24.12
C LYS A 78 20.98 0.57 -25.12
N ALA A 79 19.80 1.03 -24.71
CA ALA A 79 18.60 0.94 -25.55
C ALA A 79 18.75 1.55 -26.97
N LYS A 80 19.34 2.75 -27.05
CA LYS A 80 19.66 3.39 -28.34
C LYS A 80 20.61 2.56 -29.22
N ASP A 81 21.52 1.81 -28.59
CA ASP A 81 22.45 0.94 -29.29
C ASP A 81 21.76 -0.34 -29.77
N LEU A 82 20.86 -0.90 -28.97
CA LEU A 82 20.02 -2.05 -29.34
C LEU A 82 19.16 -1.74 -30.57
N GLU A 83 18.53 -0.57 -30.64
CA GLU A 83 17.79 -0.14 -31.85
C GLU A 83 18.68 0.03 -33.08
N ALA A 84 19.88 0.57 -32.90
CA ALA A 84 20.83 0.73 -33.99
C ALA A 84 21.34 -0.65 -34.49
N LEU A 85 21.57 -1.60 -33.59
CA LEU A 85 21.89 -2.99 -33.93
C LEU A 85 20.73 -3.65 -34.70
N ALA A 86 19.49 -3.48 -34.22
CA ALA A 86 18.28 -4.01 -34.86
C ALA A 86 18.14 -3.49 -36.31
N ARG A 87 18.28 -2.18 -36.50
CA ARG A 87 18.27 -1.56 -37.84
C ARG A 87 19.42 -2.03 -38.72
N ALA A 88 20.63 -2.13 -38.18
CA ALA A 88 21.80 -2.61 -38.92
C ALA A 88 21.70 -4.08 -39.33
N LEU A 89 21.00 -4.90 -38.56
CA LEU A 89 20.82 -6.34 -38.79
C LEU A 89 19.42 -6.69 -39.31
N ASN A 90 18.64 -5.69 -39.75
CA ASN A 90 17.28 -5.84 -40.27
C ASN A 90 16.39 -6.78 -39.43
N CYS A 91 16.46 -6.64 -38.11
CA CYS A 91 15.76 -7.49 -37.16
C CYS A 91 15.13 -6.64 -36.06
N LYS A 92 14.50 -7.28 -35.06
CA LYS A 92 13.91 -6.58 -33.92
C LYS A 92 14.91 -6.54 -32.77
N PRO A 93 14.91 -5.49 -31.92
CA PRO A 93 15.73 -5.48 -30.71
C PRO A 93 15.50 -6.69 -29.80
N GLN A 94 14.27 -7.23 -29.80
CA GLN A 94 13.88 -8.43 -29.06
C GLN A 94 14.62 -9.71 -29.50
N ASP A 95 15.21 -9.71 -30.71
CA ASP A 95 15.98 -10.84 -31.21
C ASP A 95 17.32 -11.02 -30.48
N PHE A 96 17.80 -10.01 -29.75
CA PHE A 96 19.01 -10.11 -28.91
C PHE A 96 18.80 -9.61 -27.48
N ASP A 97 17.72 -8.88 -27.20
CA ASP A 97 17.24 -8.59 -25.85
C ASP A 97 15.73 -8.88 -25.75
N PRO A 98 15.32 -10.11 -25.39
CA PRO A 98 13.93 -10.54 -25.37
C PRO A 98 12.97 -9.67 -24.53
N PHE A 99 13.50 -8.81 -23.66
CA PHE A 99 12.72 -7.91 -22.82
C PHE A 99 12.72 -6.44 -23.30
N PHE A 100 13.34 -6.16 -24.44
CA PHE A 100 13.36 -4.84 -25.04
C PHE A 100 11.93 -4.34 -25.32
N ALA A 101 11.57 -3.18 -24.77
CA ALA A 101 10.27 -2.56 -25.00
C ALA A 101 10.13 -2.14 -26.47
N ASP A 102 8.95 -2.28 -27.07
CA ASP A 102 8.71 -1.79 -28.44
C ASP A 102 8.58 -0.26 -28.39
N ILE A 103 9.71 0.46 -28.52
CA ILE A 103 9.79 1.93 -28.40
C ILE A 103 9.17 2.65 -29.63
N GLY A 104 8.87 1.91 -30.71
CA GLY A 104 8.51 2.46 -32.02
C GLY A 104 7.10 3.04 -32.19
N LEU A 105 6.21 2.97 -31.19
CA LEU A 105 4.83 3.48 -31.29
C LEU A 105 4.45 4.42 -30.13
N GLY A 106 5.42 5.24 -29.71
CA GLY A 106 5.22 6.27 -28.69
C GLY A 106 5.32 5.69 -27.28
N GLU A 107 6.49 5.86 -26.67
CA GLU A 107 6.62 5.65 -25.23
C GLU A 107 5.65 6.59 -24.50
N VAL A 108 4.59 6.01 -23.91
CA VAL A 108 3.79 6.71 -22.92
C VAL A 108 4.58 6.63 -21.60
N SER A 109 5.39 7.66 -21.33
CA SER A 109 6.06 7.77 -20.04
C SER A 109 5.01 7.99 -18.95
N ILE A 110 4.68 6.94 -18.19
CA ILE A 110 3.82 7.05 -17.02
C ILE A 110 4.71 7.38 -15.83
N GLN A 111 4.77 8.68 -15.48
CA GLN A 111 5.30 9.10 -14.19
C GLN A 111 4.16 9.09 -13.17
N ALA A 112 4.12 8.07 -12.31
CA ALA A 112 3.15 7.97 -11.23
C ALA A 112 3.88 7.81 -9.89
N HIS A 113 3.50 8.61 -8.90
CA HIS A 113 3.93 8.39 -7.52
C HIS A 113 3.15 7.20 -6.97
N VAL A 114 3.87 6.11 -6.69
CA VAL A 114 3.30 4.90 -6.13
C VAL A 114 3.52 4.90 -4.61
N SER A 115 2.50 4.50 -3.84
CA SER A 115 2.61 4.39 -2.39
C SER A 115 3.67 3.36 -1.98
N THR A 116 4.21 3.49 -0.76
CA THR A 116 5.13 2.48 -0.22
C THR A 116 4.46 1.10 -0.11
N ALA A 117 3.18 1.04 0.24
CA ALA A 117 2.40 -0.20 0.27
C ALA A 117 2.38 -0.90 -1.10
N SER A 118 2.02 -0.16 -2.15
CA SER A 118 2.02 -0.68 -3.52
C SER A 118 3.43 -1.07 -4.00
N HIS A 119 4.47 -0.31 -3.61
CA HIS A 119 5.85 -0.69 -3.90
C HIS A 119 6.22 -2.00 -3.20
N ASN A 120 5.85 -2.21 -1.94
CA ASN A 120 6.09 -3.46 -1.24
C ASN A 120 5.35 -4.63 -1.90
N ALA A 121 4.10 -4.43 -2.33
CA ALA A 121 3.35 -5.42 -3.09
C ALA A 121 4.08 -5.83 -4.39
N TYR A 122 4.64 -4.86 -5.13
CA TYR A 122 5.47 -5.16 -6.31
C TYR A 122 6.71 -5.98 -5.95
N GLU A 123 7.40 -5.67 -4.85
CA GLU A 123 8.56 -6.42 -4.39
C GLU A 123 8.20 -7.86 -4.03
N LEU A 124 7.11 -8.07 -3.31
CA LEU A 124 6.64 -9.41 -2.92
C LEU A 124 6.25 -10.23 -4.16
N MET A 125 5.48 -9.64 -5.09
CA MET A 125 5.10 -10.31 -6.34
C MET A 125 6.30 -10.64 -7.23
N ARG A 126 7.30 -9.74 -7.28
CA ARG A 126 8.56 -9.99 -7.99
C ARG A 126 9.28 -11.21 -7.45
N VAL A 127 9.34 -11.36 -6.13
CA VAL A 127 9.96 -12.51 -5.48
C VAL A 127 9.17 -13.78 -5.75
N ARG A 128 7.86 -13.77 -5.49
CA ARG A 128 7.02 -14.98 -5.57
C ARG A 128 6.86 -15.47 -7.00
N TYR A 129 6.56 -14.57 -7.93
CA TYR A 129 6.14 -14.92 -9.29
C TYR A 129 7.18 -14.58 -10.36
N GLY A 130 8.31 -13.95 -10.00
CA GLY A 130 9.36 -13.58 -10.96
C GLY A 130 8.94 -12.49 -11.95
N VAL A 131 7.91 -11.71 -11.62
CA VAL A 131 7.37 -10.65 -12.50
C VAL A 131 7.98 -9.29 -12.18
N SER A 132 8.27 -8.51 -13.21
CA SER A 132 8.72 -7.12 -13.07
C SER A 132 7.54 -6.17 -12.87
N GLN A 133 7.80 -5.00 -12.29
CA GLN A 133 6.80 -3.93 -12.19
C GLN A 133 6.21 -3.55 -13.56
N LYS A 134 7.04 -3.55 -14.62
CA LYS A 134 6.58 -3.31 -16.00
C LYS A 134 5.52 -4.33 -16.41
N GLN A 135 5.79 -5.62 -16.24
CA GLN A 135 4.84 -6.68 -16.60
C GLN A 135 3.54 -6.57 -15.78
N ILE A 136 3.63 -6.22 -14.50
CA ILE A 136 2.44 -5.98 -13.67
C ILE A 136 1.64 -4.79 -14.23
N MET A 137 2.29 -3.69 -14.61
CA MET A 137 1.62 -2.53 -15.21
C MET A 137 0.99 -2.86 -16.58
N GLU A 138 1.63 -3.71 -17.39
CA GLU A 138 1.07 -4.17 -18.67
C GLU A 138 -0.15 -5.10 -18.46
N LEU A 139 -0.17 -5.89 -17.39
CA LEU A 139 -1.30 -6.74 -17.03
C LEU A 139 -2.42 -5.99 -16.29
N ALA A 140 -2.12 -4.84 -15.69
CA ALA A 140 -3.05 -4.09 -14.85
C ALA A 140 -4.40 -3.77 -15.54
N PRO A 141 -4.46 -3.37 -16.84
CA PRO A 141 -5.74 -3.14 -17.51
C PRO A 141 -6.61 -4.40 -17.60
N VAL A 142 -6.00 -5.57 -17.81
CA VAL A 142 -6.71 -6.86 -17.89
C VAL A 142 -7.25 -7.24 -16.52
N LEU A 143 -6.40 -7.20 -15.48
CA LEU A 143 -6.78 -7.49 -14.11
C LEU A 143 -7.88 -6.54 -13.61
N PHE A 144 -7.74 -5.24 -13.92
CA PHE A 144 -8.73 -4.23 -13.59
C PHE A 144 -10.06 -4.49 -14.29
N ALA A 145 -10.08 -4.80 -15.59
CA ALA A 145 -11.31 -5.07 -16.32
C ALA A 145 -12.07 -6.29 -15.75
N ILE A 146 -11.35 -7.36 -15.40
CA ILE A 146 -11.92 -8.55 -14.75
C ILE A 146 -12.54 -8.17 -13.41
N LEU A 147 -11.78 -7.49 -12.55
CA LEU A 147 -12.22 -7.13 -11.21
C LEU A 147 -13.38 -6.11 -11.24
N ALA A 148 -13.35 -5.13 -12.14
CA ALA A 148 -14.45 -4.21 -12.37
C ALA A 148 -15.72 -4.94 -12.85
N ALA A 149 -15.59 -5.97 -13.69
CA ALA A 149 -16.74 -6.79 -14.09
C ALA A 149 -17.32 -7.58 -12.90
N HIS A 150 -16.48 -8.09 -12.00
CA HIS A 150 -16.95 -8.70 -10.75
C HIS A 150 -17.63 -7.68 -9.83
N ALA A 151 -17.08 -6.47 -9.70
CA ALA A 151 -17.65 -5.38 -8.93
C ALA A 151 -19.07 -5.02 -9.39
N LEU A 152 -19.26 -4.87 -10.71
CA LEU A 152 -20.59 -4.56 -11.27
C LEU A 152 -21.61 -5.68 -11.06
N LYS A 153 -21.17 -6.93 -10.83
CA LYS A 153 -22.06 -8.06 -10.53
C LYS A 153 -22.40 -8.20 -9.05
N VAL A 154 -21.76 -7.45 -8.15
CA VAL A 154 -22.00 -7.55 -6.70
C VAL A 154 -23.49 -7.41 -6.35
N PRO A 155 -24.25 -6.42 -6.86
CA PRO A 155 -25.68 -6.30 -6.52
C PRO A 155 -26.52 -7.49 -7.00
N ASP A 156 -26.24 -8.02 -8.20
CA ASP A 156 -26.97 -9.18 -8.74
C ASP A 156 -26.69 -10.46 -7.94
N GLN A 157 -25.45 -10.62 -7.47
CA GLN A 157 -25.05 -11.72 -6.59
C GLN A 157 -25.75 -11.63 -5.23
N ASP A 158 -25.84 -10.42 -4.67
CA ASP A 158 -26.52 -10.18 -3.39
C ASP A 158 -28.02 -10.45 -3.51
N ASP A 159 -28.63 -10.02 -4.62
CA ASP A 159 -30.03 -10.31 -4.93
C ASP A 159 -30.29 -11.82 -5.09
N ALA A 160 -29.34 -12.56 -5.66
CA ALA A 160 -29.44 -14.01 -5.76
C ALA A 160 -29.36 -14.68 -4.38
N LEU A 161 -28.41 -14.25 -3.53
CA LEU A 161 -28.25 -14.75 -2.17
C LEU A 161 -29.46 -14.41 -1.28
N ASP A 162 -30.00 -13.20 -1.37
CA ASP A 162 -31.19 -12.80 -0.61
C ASP A 162 -32.44 -13.60 -1.07
N ARG A 163 -32.60 -13.84 -2.38
CA ARG A 163 -33.67 -14.73 -2.88
C ARG A 163 -33.53 -16.14 -2.32
N GLU A 164 -32.34 -16.70 -2.31
CA GLU A 164 -32.08 -18.04 -1.75
C GLU A 164 -32.35 -18.08 -0.23
N ALA A 165 -31.90 -17.06 0.51
CA ALA A 165 -32.17 -16.93 1.94
C ALA A 165 -33.68 -16.89 2.24
N ARG A 166 -34.45 -16.11 1.45
CA ARG A 166 -35.92 -16.04 1.56
C ARG A 166 -36.59 -17.36 1.25
N MET A 167 -36.15 -18.09 0.22
CA MET A 167 -36.65 -19.43 -0.09
C MET A 167 -36.40 -20.41 1.06
N ASN A 168 -35.33 -20.19 1.84
CA ASN A 168 -35.01 -20.95 3.05
C ASN A 168 -35.64 -20.36 4.34
N GLY A 169 -36.61 -19.46 4.23
CA GLY A 169 -37.37 -18.90 5.36
C GLY A 169 -36.65 -17.85 6.18
N ARG A 170 -35.51 -17.32 5.71
CA ARG A 170 -34.80 -16.22 6.37
C ARG A 170 -35.39 -14.85 5.95
N PRO A 171 -35.48 -13.88 6.87
CA PRO A 171 -35.92 -12.54 6.53
C PRO A 171 -34.93 -11.88 5.57
N SER A 172 -35.43 -10.95 4.75
CA SER A 172 -34.54 -10.20 3.85
C SER A 172 -33.58 -9.33 4.65
N THR A 173 -32.35 -9.27 4.16
CA THR A 173 -31.30 -8.38 4.68
C THR A 173 -31.12 -7.13 3.85
N GLN A 174 -31.98 -6.92 2.84
CA GLN A 174 -31.85 -5.80 1.92
C GLN A 174 -32.08 -4.45 2.61
N THR A 175 -31.22 -3.49 2.28
CA THR A 175 -31.23 -2.14 2.82
C THR A 175 -31.56 -1.11 1.73
N GLN A 176 -31.84 0.13 2.14
CA GLN A 176 -31.99 1.24 1.18
C GLN A 176 -30.68 1.53 0.42
N SER A 177 -29.52 1.25 1.02
CA SER A 177 -28.21 1.38 0.36
C SER A 177 -28.07 0.45 -0.85
N ASP A 178 -28.71 -0.71 -0.85
CA ASP A 178 -28.60 -1.69 -1.95
C ASP A 178 -29.16 -1.14 -3.26
N TRP A 179 -30.14 -0.23 -3.19
CA TRP A 179 -30.66 0.45 -4.38
C TRP A 179 -29.59 1.36 -5.01
N ILE A 180 -28.78 2.04 -4.20
CA ILE A 180 -27.65 2.86 -4.67
C ILE A 180 -26.60 1.96 -5.34
N ASP A 181 -26.32 0.80 -4.76
CA ASP A 181 -25.38 -0.17 -5.35
C ASP A 181 -25.86 -0.69 -6.70
N ARG A 182 -27.16 -1.02 -6.83
CA ARG A 182 -27.78 -1.40 -8.12
C ARG A 182 -27.67 -0.27 -9.14
N GLN A 183 -27.96 0.97 -8.73
CA GLN A 183 -27.82 2.14 -9.59
C GLN A 183 -26.37 2.34 -10.05
N ALA A 184 -25.40 2.17 -9.14
CA ALA A 184 -23.98 2.25 -9.46
C ALA A 184 -23.58 1.22 -10.52
N SER A 185 -24.05 -0.03 -10.38
CA SER A 185 -23.82 -1.08 -11.37
C SER A 185 -24.41 -0.74 -12.75
N GLN A 186 -25.68 -0.31 -12.81
CA GLN A 186 -26.35 0.07 -14.05
C GLN A 186 -25.63 1.23 -14.78
N LEU A 187 -25.07 2.17 -14.02
CA LEU A 187 -24.28 3.29 -14.53
C LEU A 187 -22.81 2.94 -14.80
N ARG A 188 -22.41 1.67 -14.66
CA ARG A 188 -21.04 1.17 -14.82
C ARG A 188 -20.02 1.86 -13.90
N LYS A 189 -20.46 2.30 -12.71
CA LYS A 189 -19.61 2.90 -11.67
C LYS A 189 -19.10 1.79 -10.76
N CYS A 190 -18.04 1.11 -11.19
CA CYS A 190 -17.49 -0.04 -10.47
C CYS A 190 -16.92 0.29 -9.07
N PHE A 191 -16.63 1.55 -8.76
CA PHE A 191 -16.25 1.98 -7.41
C PHE A 191 -17.45 2.35 -6.51
N GLY A 192 -18.69 2.24 -7.00
CA GLY A 192 -19.89 2.67 -6.28
C GLY A 192 -20.26 4.13 -6.50
N LEU A 193 -21.25 4.61 -5.74
CA LEU A 193 -21.76 5.98 -5.77
C LEU A 193 -21.75 6.58 -4.36
N LYS A 194 -21.31 7.83 -4.23
CA LYS A 194 -21.41 8.58 -2.97
C LYS A 194 -22.87 8.91 -2.68
N SER A 195 -23.33 8.61 -1.46
CA SER A 195 -24.61 9.12 -0.97
C SER A 195 -24.43 10.55 -0.43
N ARG A 196 -25.45 11.39 -0.64
CA ARG A 196 -25.57 12.69 0.05
C ARG A 196 -26.31 12.58 1.38
N ASP A 197 -27.05 11.49 1.58
CA ASP A 197 -27.73 11.18 2.83
C ASP A 197 -26.77 10.37 3.71
N HIS A 198 -26.43 10.94 4.88
CA HIS A 198 -25.54 10.33 5.87
C HIS A 198 -26.13 9.07 6.53
N ASN A 199 -27.44 8.83 6.39
CA ASN A 199 -28.08 7.62 6.88
C ASN A 199 -27.95 6.43 5.92
N LEU A 200 -27.47 6.67 4.70
CA LEU A 200 -27.22 5.63 3.71
C LEU A 200 -25.72 5.37 3.63
N ASP A 201 -25.36 4.11 3.79
CA ASP A 201 -23.98 3.62 3.70
C ASP A 201 -23.83 2.73 2.46
N PRO A 202 -23.76 3.32 1.24
CA PRO A 202 -23.50 2.54 0.03
C PRO A 202 -22.08 1.97 0.05
N ARG A 203 -21.83 0.94 -0.75
CA ARG A 203 -20.53 0.25 -0.76
C ARG A 203 -19.64 0.70 -1.91
N ASN A 204 -18.33 0.58 -1.70
CA ASN A 204 -17.41 0.50 -2.83
C ASN A 204 -17.50 -0.91 -3.43
N LEU A 205 -18.11 -1.02 -4.61
CA LEU A 205 -18.35 -2.32 -5.24
C LEU A 205 -17.05 -3.03 -5.64
N PHE A 206 -16.00 -2.25 -5.95
CA PHE A 206 -14.69 -2.78 -6.31
C PHE A 206 -14.03 -3.44 -5.09
N ASP A 207 -14.05 -2.78 -3.94
CA ASP A 207 -13.53 -3.34 -2.70
C ASP A 207 -14.31 -4.56 -2.25
N THR A 208 -15.64 -4.53 -2.41
CA THR A 208 -16.49 -5.70 -2.13
C THR A 208 -16.08 -6.90 -3.00
N ALA A 209 -15.80 -6.67 -4.29
CA ALA A 209 -15.30 -7.72 -5.18
C ALA A 209 -13.90 -8.21 -4.77
N VAL A 210 -12.99 -7.29 -4.40
CA VAL A 210 -11.65 -7.63 -3.87
C VAL A 210 -11.78 -8.56 -2.66
N GLN A 211 -12.58 -8.19 -1.67
CA GLN A 211 -12.78 -8.99 -0.46
C GLN A 211 -13.35 -10.37 -0.78
N ARG A 212 -14.38 -10.46 -1.63
CA ARG A 212 -15.01 -11.75 -2.01
C ARG A 212 -14.03 -12.67 -2.74
N LEU A 213 -13.29 -12.14 -3.71
CA LEU A 213 -12.30 -12.91 -4.46
C LEU A 213 -11.12 -13.32 -3.57
N SER A 214 -10.69 -12.44 -2.66
CA SER A 214 -9.63 -12.76 -1.69
C SER A 214 -10.06 -13.87 -0.74
N ALA A 215 -11.32 -13.87 -0.27
CA ALA A 215 -11.83 -14.92 0.59
C ALA A 215 -11.77 -16.31 -0.08
N GLN A 216 -12.00 -16.38 -1.39
CA GLN A 216 -11.88 -17.62 -2.19
C GLN A 216 -10.42 -18.08 -2.38
N ALA A 217 -9.45 -17.19 -2.18
CA ALA A 217 -8.02 -17.45 -2.33
C ALA A 217 -7.25 -17.19 -1.02
N SER A 218 -7.92 -17.35 0.12
CA SER A 218 -7.41 -16.97 1.46
C SER A 218 -6.13 -17.71 1.89
N GLU A 219 -5.82 -18.84 1.25
CA GLU A 219 -4.57 -19.56 1.43
C GLU A 219 -3.34 -18.79 0.92
N TYR A 220 -3.53 -17.85 -0.02
CA TYR A 220 -2.43 -17.15 -0.71
C TYR A 220 -2.44 -15.64 -0.49
N VAL A 221 -3.63 -15.05 -0.38
CA VAL A 221 -3.83 -13.60 -0.24
C VAL A 221 -4.79 -13.32 0.91
N SER A 222 -4.69 -12.14 1.50
CA SER A 222 -5.63 -11.72 2.53
C SER A 222 -5.99 -10.25 2.40
N ALA A 223 -7.28 -9.96 2.58
CA ALA A 223 -7.82 -8.61 2.65
C ALA A 223 -8.13 -8.19 4.11
N GLU A 224 -7.60 -8.91 5.10
CA GLU A 224 -7.89 -8.69 6.52
C GLU A 224 -7.63 -7.24 6.98
N TRP A 225 -6.49 -6.68 6.57
CA TRP A 225 -6.12 -5.29 6.90
C TRP A 225 -6.31 -4.32 5.75
N TYR A 226 -6.97 -4.77 4.68
CA TYR A 226 -7.14 -3.98 3.47
C TYR A 226 -7.92 -2.70 3.76
N VAL A 227 -7.25 -1.58 3.52
CA VAL A 227 -7.83 -0.26 3.67
C VAL A 227 -8.59 0.04 2.38
N GLY A 228 -9.86 -0.34 2.36
CA GLY A 228 -10.78 -0.01 1.27
C GLY A 228 -10.93 1.50 1.08
N ALA A 229 -11.59 1.87 -0.02
CA ALA A 229 -11.94 3.25 -0.32
C ALA A 229 -13.42 3.51 -0.05
N ALA A 230 -13.74 4.77 0.22
CA ALA A 230 -15.12 5.21 0.26
C ALA A 230 -15.79 4.98 -1.11
N PRO A 231 -17.13 4.88 -1.16
CA PRO A 231 -17.86 4.74 -2.42
C PRO A 231 -17.48 5.84 -3.42
N GLY A 232 -17.24 5.46 -4.67
CA GLY A 232 -16.84 6.34 -5.76
C GLY A 232 -15.36 6.75 -5.76
N ASP A 233 -14.60 6.43 -4.71
CA ASP A 233 -13.16 6.66 -4.66
C ASP A 233 -12.38 5.42 -5.13
N VAL A 234 -11.18 5.64 -5.68
CA VAL A 234 -10.32 4.56 -6.20
C VAL A 234 -9.53 3.97 -5.05
N PRO A 235 -9.60 2.65 -4.81
CA PRO A 235 -8.83 2.04 -3.75
C PRO A 235 -7.33 1.91 -4.07
N GLY A 236 -6.53 1.88 -3.02
CA GLY A 236 -5.09 1.63 -3.08
C GLY A 236 -4.73 0.17 -2.77
N ALA A 237 -3.44 -0.11 -2.55
CA ALA A 237 -2.98 -1.43 -2.10
C ALA A 237 -2.73 -1.49 -0.58
N ALA A 238 -3.04 -0.42 0.16
CA ALA A 238 -2.72 -0.32 1.57
C ALA A 238 -3.42 -1.41 2.37
N GLY A 239 -2.64 -2.19 3.12
CA GLY A 239 -3.15 -3.25 3.98
C GLY A 239 -3.51 -4.56 3.26
N TYR A 240 -3.41 -4.61 1.93
CA TYR A 240 -3.66 -5.86 1.19
C TYR A 240 -2.44 -6.79 1.27
N ILE A 241 -2.66 -8.02 1.72
CA ILE A 241 -1.63 -9.05 1.84
C ILE A 241 -1.56 -9.82 0.52
N THR A 242 -0.56 -9.53 -0.30
CA THR A 242 -0.37 -10.17 -1.62
C THR A 242 0.24 -11.57 -1.55
N ASP A 243 0.85 -11.93 -0.43
CA ASP A 243 1.45 -13.25 -0.20
C ASP A 243 1.53 -13.52 1.31
N THR A 244 0.58 -14.29 1.83
CA THR A 244 0.48 -14.63 3.26
C THR A 244 1.71 -15.41 3.74
N GLU A 245 2.12 -16.43 2.98
CA GLU A 245 3.22 -17.33 3.32
C GLU A 245 4.58 -16.64 3.34
N LEU A 246 4.87 -15.81 2.33
CA LEU A 246 6.13 -15.08 2.24
C LEU A 246 6.25 -14.05 3.35
N LEU A 247 5.16 -13.33 3.64
CA LEU A 247 5.16 -12.31 4.69
C LEU A 247 5.32 -12.94 6.08
N ALA A 248 4.60 -14.02 6.37
CA ALA A 248 4.79 -14.86 7.55
C ALA A 248 6.27 -15.23 7.73
N LYS A 249 6.91 -15.76 6.68
CA LYS A 249 8.32 -16.14 6.71
C LYS A 249 9.25 -14.96 7.02
N ILE A 250 9.19 -13.87 6.26
CA ILE A 250 10.17 -12.77 6.41
C ILE A 250 9.99 -11.94 7.69
N THR A 251 8.81 -12.02 8.32
CA THR A 251 8.52 -11.34 9.58
C THR A 251 8.65 -12.26 10.79
N GLY A 252 8.77 -13.58 10.60
CA GLY A 252 8.72 -14.55 11.68
C GLY A 252 7.35 -14.64 12.34
N ASP A 253 6.28 -14.57 11.54
CA ASP A 253 4.87 -14.54 11.96
C ASP A 253 4.50 -13.34 12.86
N ASP A 254 5.29 -12.27 12.82
CA ASP A 254 5.04 -11.04 13.56
C ASP A 254 3.98 -10.20 12.84
N GLY A 255 2.72 -10.33 13.27
CA GLY A 255 1.57 -9.63 12.68
C GLY A 255 1.75 -8.11 12.60
N THR A 256 2.39 -7.48 13.59
CA THR A 256 2.66 -6.03 13.59
C THR A 256 3.62 -5.64 12.47
N LEU A 257 4.64 -6.46 12.19
CA LEU A 257 5.53 -6.22 11.06
C LEU A 257 4.86 -6.47 9.72
N VAL A 258 4.04 -7.52 9.60
CA VAL A 258 3.29 -7.78 8.36
C VAL A 258 2.41 -6.57 8.06
N GLU A 259 1.66 -6.09 9.05
CA GLU A 259 0.77 -4.94 8.93
C GLU A 259 1.54 -3.68 8.54
N ALA A 260 2.67 -3.42 9.20
CA ALA A 260 3.53 -2.29 8.89
C ALA A 260 4.08 -2.34 7.46
N ILE A 261 4.40 -3.52 6.92
CA ILE A 261 4.84 -3.69 5.53
C ILE A 261 3.66 -3.42 4.58
N VAL A 262 2.51 -4.08 4.75
CA VAL A 262 1.40 -3.97 3.80
C VAL A 262 0.72 -2.60 3.83
N LYS A 263 0.76 -1.88 4.97
CA LYS A 263 0.32 -0.47 5.05
C LYS A 263 1.38 0.53 4.61
N GLY A 264 2.57 0.07 4.18
CA GLY A 264 3.64 0.94 3.67
C GLY A 264 4.37 1.75 4.74
N ARG A 265 4.24 1.35 6.02
CA ARG A 265 5.02 1.91 7.13
C ARG A 265 6.46 1.42 7.10
N ILE A 266 6.77 0.28 6.50
CA ILE A 266 8.15 -0.14 6.26
C ILE A 266 8.37 -0.18 4.77
N ARG A 267 9.51 0.31 4.27
CA ARG A 267 9.88 0.15 2.86
C ARG A 267 10.74 -1.10 2.71
N LEU A 268 10.14 -2.18 2.25
CA LEU A 268 10.77 -3.50 2.21
C LEU A 268 12.07 -3.49 1.39
N SER A 269 12.08 -2.81 0.25
CA SER A 269 13.27 -2.74 -0.61
C SER A 269 14.48 -2.08 0.07
N SER A 270 14.25 -1.06 0.91
CA SER A 270 15.33 -0.41 1.66
C SER A 270 15.92 -1.34 2.72
N VAL A 271 15.07 -2.04 3.47
CA VAL A 271 15.52 -2.98 4.49
C VAL A 271 16.28 -4.16 3.86
N LEU A 272 15.79 -4.69 2.74
CA LEU A 272 16.45 -5.76 1.99
C LEU A 272 17.84 -5.32 1.48
N GLN A 273 17.96 -4.08 1.01
CA GLN A 273 19.24 -3.54 0.56
C GLN A 273 20.24 -3.41 1.72
N GLU A 274 19.82 -2.88 2.86
CA GLU A 274 20.68 -2.74 4.04
C GLU A 274 21.18 -4.11 4.55
N VAL A 275 20.31 -5.12 4.60
CA VAL A 275 20.69 -6.48 4.99
C VAL A 275 21.69 -7.08 4.00
N LYS A 276 21.49 -6.87 2.70
CA LYS A 276 22.42 -7.33 1.65
C LYS A 276 23.80 -6.68 1.78
N GLU A 277 23.85 -5.40 2.16
CA GLU A 277 25.09 -4.64 2.33
C GLU A 277 25.88 -5.05 3.59
N ARG A 278 25.20 -5.48 4.67
CA ARG A 278 25.84 -5.86 5.94
C ARG A 278 26.62 -7.17 5.90
N LYS A 279 26.48 -8.02 4.87
CA LYS A 279 27.16 -9.33 4.68
C LYS A 279 27.05 -10.33 5.85
N GLU A 280 26.33 -10.00 6.92
CA GLU A 280 25.88 -10.97 7.91
C GLU A 280 24.90 -11.91 7.20
N GLY A 281 25.16 -13.22 7.29
CA GLY A 281 24.42 -14.24 6.54
C GLY A 281 22.92 -13.96 6.60
N ALA A 282 22.29 -13.89 5.43
CA ALA A 282 20.89 -13.54 5.27
C ALA A 282 19.98 -14.64 5.78
N SER A 283 19.98 -14.78 7.11
CA SER A 283 19.00 -15.54 7.83
C SER A 283 17.69 -14.77 7.83
N VAL A 284 16.60 -15.53 7.79
CA VAL A 284 15.25 -15.01 7.94
C VAL A 284 15.12 -14.20 9.25
N GLU A 285 15.78 -14.66 10.31
CA GLU A 285 15.84 -13.99 11.61
C GLU A 285 16.56 -12.62 11.54
N GLY A 286 17.68 -12.54 10.82
CA GLY A 286 18.39 -11.28 10.59
C GLY A 286 17.53 -10.26 9.84
N LEU A 287 16.77 -10.71 8.84
CA LEU A 287 15.82 -9.85 8.12
C LEU A 287 14.66 -9.41 9.02
N ALA A 288 14.07 -10.32 9.81
CA ALA A 288 13.01 -9.98 10.76
C ALA A 288 13.48 -8.93 11.78
N ASN A 289 14.70 -9.09 12.32
CA ASN A 289 15.30 -8.10 13.23
C ASN A 289 15.54 -6.74 12.55
N ALA A 290 16.02 -6.73 11.31
CA ALA A 290 16.19 -5.50 10.55
C ALA A 290 14.84 -4.80 10.28
N LEU A 291 13.78 -5.58 10.02
CA LEU A 291 12.42 -5.05 9.87
C LEU A 291 11.91 -4.42 11.18
N ARG A 292 12.13 -5.05 12.34
CA ARG A 292 11.79 -4.47 13.65
C ARG A 292 12.52 -3.16 13.91
N GLN A 293 13.83 -3.14 13.71
CA GLN A 293 14.63 -1.92 13.89
C GLN A 293 14.18 -0.79 12.95
N ALA A 294 13.89 -1.11 11.68
CA ALA A 294 13.39 -0.14 10.72
C ALA A 294 11.99 0.40 11.10
N HIS A 295 11.14 -0.46 11.66
CA HIS A 295 9.83 -0.07 12.14
C HIS A 295 9.91 0.90 13.32
N GLU A 296 10.67 0.52 14.35
CA GLU A 296 10.90 1.34 15.56
C GLU A 296 11.53 2.68 15.21
N ALA A 297 12.60 2.67 14.39
CA ALA A 297 13.28 3.89 13.97
C ALA A 297 12.35 4.83 13.20
N ARG A 298 11.43 4.30 12.39
CA ARG A 298 10.45 5.12 11.69
C ARG A 298 9.41 5.70 12.65
N ILE A 299 8.87 4.90 13.57
CA ILE A 299 7.91 5.39 14.58
C ILE A 299 8.54 6.55 15.35
N GLU A 300 9.77 6.37 15.81
CA GLU A 300 10.50 7.39 16.56
C GLU A 300 10.78 8.64 15.71
N GLY A 301 11.22 8.45 14.45
CA GLY A 301 11.44 9.56 13.53
C GLY A 301 10.16 10.35 13.21
N GLN A 302 9.04 9.65 13.01
CA GLN A 302 7.74 10.29 12.80
C GLN A 302 7.27 11.05 14.04
N ARG A 303 7.39 10.44 15.23
CA ARG A 303 7.06 11.08 16.50
C ARG A 303 7.92 12.31 16.74
N ALA A 304 9.23 12.24 16.52
CA ALA A 304 10.13 13.39 16.65
C ALA A 304 9.78 14.53 15.68
N ALA A 305 9.47 14.22 14.43
CA ALA A 305 9.00 15.21 13.46
C ALA A 305 7.64 15.82 13.88
N GLY A 306 6.74 14.98 14.39
CA GLY A 306 5.45 15.40 14.93
C GLY A 306 5.59 16.32 16.15
N LEU A 307 6.52 16.03 17.07
CA LEU A 307 6.84 16.87 18.23
C LEU A 307 7.43 18.22 17.80
N LYS A 308 8.30 18.22 16.79
CA LYS A 308 8.83 19.45 16.20
C LYS A 308 7.70 20.31 15.62
N LYS A 309 6.78 19.70 14.87
CA LYS A 309 5.60 20.39 14.31
C LYS A 309 4.66 20.87 15.42
N LEU A 310 4.45 20.08 16.48
CA LEU A 310 3.63 20.46 17.64
C LEU A 310 4.19 21.71 18.33
N LYS A 311 5.50 21.73 18.59
CA LYS A 311 6.16 22.87 19.23
C LYS A 311 5.97 24.15 18.40
N ALA A 312 6.23 24.08 17.10
CA ALA A 312 6.04 25.20 16.19
C ALA A 312 4.57 25.66 16.12
N TRP A 313 3.62 24.73 16.11
CA TRP A 313 2.19 25.05 16.16
C TRP A 313 1.82 25.80 17.45
N ARG A 314 2.29 25.32 18.61
CA ARG A 314 2.02 25.96 19.91
C ARG A 314 2.61 27.36 19.98
N GLU A 315 3.85 27.55 19.51
CA GLU A 315 4.49 28.87 19.41
C GLU A 315 3.71 29.81 18.47
N PHE A 316 3.29 29.32 17.31
CA PHE A 316 2.48 30.08 16.34
C PHE A 316 1.14 30.55 16.93
N TYR A 317 0.47 29.66 17.67
CA TYR A 317 -0.82 29.95 18.29
C TYR A 317 -0.68 30.90 19.48
N ALA A 318 0.27 30.65 20.39
CA ALA A 318 0.51 31.49 21.56
C ALA A 318 0.94 32.92 21.20
N ALA A 319 1.70 33.10 20.11
CA ALA A 319 2.08 34.42 19.63
C ALA A 319 0.87 35.29 19.19
N ARG A 320 -0.23 34.65 18.76
CA ARG A 320 -1.46 35.33 18.30
C ARG A 320 -2.51 35.43 19.39
N HIS A 321 -2.60 34.40 20.23
CA HIS A 321 -3.64 34.24 21.24
C HIS A 321 -3.06 33.75 22.58
N PRO A 322 -2.22 34.54 23.26
CA PRO A 322 -1.50 34.08 24.46
C PRO A 322 -2.44 33.63 25.58
N GLY A 323 -3.49 34.41 25.87
CA GLY A 323 -4.46 34.04 26.93
C GLY A 323 -5.27 32.78 26.61
N LEU A 324 -5.64 32.54 25.35
CA LEU A 324 -6.34 31.31 24.95
C LEU A 324 -5.41 30.10 24.95
N ALA A 325 -4.11 30.31 24.70
CA ALA A 325 -3.11 29.26 24.77
C ALA A 325 -2.90 28.79 26.21
N GLU A 326 -2.70 29.73 27.14
CA GLU A 326 -2.56 29.44 28.57
C GLU A 326 -3.80 28.73 29.13
N GLU A 327 -5.00 29.21 28.77
CA GLU A 327 -6.25 28.58 29.17
C GLU A 327 -6.38 27.15 28.64
N TYR A 328 -6.04 26.92 27.37
CA TYR A 328 -6.07 25.57 26.79
C TYR A 328 -5.09 24.63 27.49
N ASP A 329 -3.86 25.07 27.76
CA ASP A 329 -2.86 24.26 28.44
C ASP A 329 -3.27 23.94 29.90
N ALA A 330 -3.93 24.88 30.59
CA ALA A 330 -4.50 24.65 31.90
C ALA A 330 -5.63 23.61 31.87
N LEU A 331 -6.56 23.72 30.91
CA LEU A 331 -7.65 22.75 30.75
C LEU A 331 -7.14 21.35 30.40
N VAL A 332 -6.14 21.24 29.51
CA VAL A 332 -5.53 19.95 29.17
C VAL A 332 -4.88 19.33 30.41
N THR A 333 -4.15 20.11 31.20
CA THR A 333 -3.46 19.63 32.40
C THR A 333 -4.44 19.15 33.48
N GLN A 334 -5.56 19.86 33.64
CA GLN A 334 -6.52 19.60 34.72
C GLN A 334 -7.57 18.54 34.37
N HIS A 335 -7.99 18.48 33.09
CA HIS A 335 -9.20 17.77 32.70
C HIS A 335 -9.01 16.76 31.58
N CYS A 336 -7.86 16.67 30.90
CA CYS A 336 -7.62 15.65 29.89
C CYS A 336 -6.92 14.42 30.46
N HIS A 337 -7.09 13.27 29.79
CA HIS A 337 -6.28 12.10 30.06
C HIS A 337 -4.80 12.34 29.72
N GLU A 338 -3.93 11.54 30.35
CA GLU A 338 -2.48 11.57 30.11
C GLU A 338 -2.13 11.30 28.63
N GLU A 339 -0.94 11.74 28.22
CA GLU A 339 -0.48 11.46 26.86
C GLU A 339 -0.35 9.96 26.60
N GLY A 340 -0.88 9.51 25.47
CA GLY A 340 -0.91 8.08 25.10
C GLY A 340 -2.18 7.37 25.55
N TRP A 341 -3.07 8.02 26.30
CA TRP A 341 -4.42 7.51 26.52
C TRP A 341 -5.28 7.75 25.28
N TYR A 342 -5.99 6.71 24.84
CA TYR A 342 -6.92 6.77 23.71
C TYR A 342 -8.23 6.05 24.04
N PRO A 343 -9.37 6.48 23.47
CA PRO A 343 -10.65 5.81 23.67
C PRO A 343 -10.62 4.35 23.23
N ASP A 344 -11.43 3.49 23.86
CA ASP A 344 -11.52 2.07 23.51
C ASP A 344 -11.98 1.84 22.06
N ARG A 345 -12.76 2.77 21.51
CA ARG A 345 -13.20 2.73 20.11
C ARG A 345 -12.08 2.95 19.08
N TYR A 346 -10.91 3.42 19.50
CA TYR A 346 -9.78 3.59 18.58
C TYR A 346 -9.23 2.23 18.20
N THR A 347 -9.01 2.02 16.91
CA THR A 347 -8.24 0.88 16.42
C THR A 347 -6.76 1.04 16.81
N ASP A 348 -6.00 -0.05 16.79
CA ASP A 348 -4.54 0.03 17.04
C ASP A 348 -3.86 0.98 16.05
N ASP A 349 -4.38 1.05 14.84
CA ASP A 349 -3.97 2.00 13.81
C ASP A 349 -4.22 3.45 14.20
N ASP A 350 -5.40 3.78 14.70
CA ASP A 350 -5.73 5.14 15.16
C ASP A 350 -4.81 5.54 16.31
N ARG A 351 -4.55 4.63 17.25
CA ARG A 351 -3.64 4.85 18.38
C ARG A 351 -2.22 5.13 17.91
N ILE A 352 -1.70 4.31 16.99
CA ILE A 352 -0.36 4.52 16.41
C ILE A 352 -0.31 5.86 15.67
N GLN A 353 -1.30 6.19 14.84
CA GLN A 353 -1.32 7.44 14.08
C GLN A 353 -1.38 8.67 14.99
N SER A 354 -2.20 8.64 16.04
CA SER A 354 -2.26 9.71 17.03
C SER A 354 -0.96 9.81 17.84
N TRP A 355 -0.32 8.67 18.17
CA TRP A 355 0.95 8.64 18.90
C TRP A 355 2.13 9.20 18.10
N VAL A 356 2.25 8.85 16.81
CA VAL A 356 3.35 9.33 15.96
C VAL A 356 3.12 10.75 15.43
N ASN A 357 1.89 11.25 15.52
CA ASN A 357 1.55 12.61 15.10
C ASN A 357 0.98 13.44 16.27
N PRO A 358 1.78 13.67 17.33
CA PRO A 358 1.35 14.46 18.49
C PRO A 358 0.99 15.90 18.11
N SER A 359 1.44 16.38 16.94
CA SER A 359 1.03 17.67 16.42
C SER A 359 -0.49 17.78 16.38
N ARG A 360 -1.26 16.73 16.07
CA ARG A 360 -2.73 16.80 15.97
C ARG A 360 -3.41 17.20 17.28
N GLU A 361 -2.71 17.12 18.41
CA GLU A 361 -3.25 17.42 19.74
C GLU A 361 -4.57 16.68 19.99
N ASP A 362 -4.58 15.39 19.65
CA ASP A 362 -5.69 14.47 19.90
C ASP A 362 -5.79 14.21 21.40
N ARG A 363 -6.45 15.14 22.09
CA ARG A 363 -6.61 15.17 23.54
C ARG A 363 -8.08 14.89 23.88
N HIS A 364 -8.28 14.05 24.88
CA HIS A 364 -9.61 13.62 25.32
C HIS A 364 -9.84 14.03 26.76
N ILE A 365 -11.00 14.62 27.04
CA ILE A 365 -11.41 14.97 28.40
C ILE A 365 -11.65 13.69 29.21
N ASN A 366 -11.11 13.67 30.42
CA ASN A 366 -11.45 12.72 31.44
C ASN A 366 -12.76 13.15 32.11
N GLU A 367 -13.84 12.45 31.81
CA GLU A 367 -15.19 12.74 32.33
C GLU A 367 -15.26 12.69 33.86
N ASP A 368 -14.36 11.96 34.52
CA ASP A 368 -14.29 11.89 35.98
C ASP A 368 -13.86 13.22 36.63
N THR A 369 -13.25 14.12 35.84
CA THR A 369 -12.84 15.45 36.30
C THR A 369 -13.93 16.51 36.13
N LEU A 370 -15.05 16.17 35.48
CA LEU A 370 -16.14 17.10 35.16
C LEU A 370 -17.14 17.18 36.32
N VAL A 371 -16.94 18.13 37.22
CA VAL A 371 -17.69 18.22 38.50
C VAL A 371 -19.20 18.35 38.29
N GLU A 372 -19.67 19.18 37.35
CA GLU A 372 -21.11 19.35 37.11
C GLU A 372 -21.70 18.12 36.40
N TYR A 373 -20.96 17.52 35.47
CA TYR A 373 -21.35 16.24 34.87
C TYR A 373 -21.51 15.13 35.93
N GLN A 374 -20.54 14.95 36.83
CA GLN A 374 -20.60 13.95 37.89
C GLN A 374 -21.75 14.24 38.88
N ARG A 375 -21.98 15.51 39.21
CA ARG A 375 -23.13 15.93 40.04
C ARG A 375 -24.47 15.60 39.38
N MET A 376 -24.64 15.91 38.10
CA MET A 376 -25.85 15.59 37.34
C MET A 376 -26.07 14.07 37.22
N LYS A 377 -24.98 13.31 37.04
CA LYS A 377 -25.00 11.84 36.98
C LYS A 377 -25.45 11.24 38.32
N ALA A 378 -24.91 11.76 39.44
CA ALA A 378 -25.27 11.33 40.79
C ALA A 378 -26.72 11.68 41.18
N ALA A 379 -27.17 12.91 40.93
CA ALA A 379 -28.54 13.33 41.22
C ALA A 379 -29.59 12.48 40.47
N ARG A 380 -29.27 12.00 39.26
CA ARG A 380 -30.16 11.11 38.51
C ARG A 380 -30.16 9.66 38.97
N THR A 381 -29.09 9.21 39.63
CA THR A 381 -29.09 7.87 40.23
C THR A 381 -30.07 7.80 41.42
N GLU A 382 -30.43 8.96 42.00
CA GLU A 382 -31.38 9.09 43.11
C GLU A 382 -32.85 9.25 42.65
N ASP A 383 -33.11 9.96 41.53
CA ASP A 383 -34.47 10.34 41.09
C ASP A 383 -35.17 9.35 40.11
N GLY A 384 -34.52 8.25 39.72
CA GLY A 384 -35.14 7.14 38.96
C GLY A 384 -35.71 7.49 37.57
N THR A 385 -35.50 8.70 37.06
CA THR A 385 -36.04 9.16 35.76
C THR A 385 -34.97 9.07 34.67
N MET A 386 -35.26 8.33 33.59
CA MET A 386 -34.36 8.15 32.44
C MET A 386 -34.27 9.41 31.57
N ALA A 387 -33.49 10.39 32.02
CA ALA A 387 -32.98 11.42 31.14
C ALA A 387 -31.49 11.12 30.86
N PHE A 388 -31.06 11.26 29.60
CA PHE A 388 -29.65 11.13 29.22
C PHE A 388 -28.87 12.36 29.72
N VAL A 389 -27.88 12.15 30.62
CA VAL A 389 -26.91 13.21 30.99
C VAL A 389 -25.75 13.06 30.03
N LEU A 390 -25.43 14.13 29.32
CA LEU A 390 -24.39 14.10 28.30
C LEU A 390 -23.23 14.99 28.76
N PRO A 391 -21.97 14.53 28.65
CA PRO A 391 -20.78 15.29 29.10
C PRO A 391 -20.70 16.70 28.54
N PHE A 392 -21.20 16.94 27.32
CA PHE A 392 -21.24 18.26 26.68
C PHE A 392 -22.14 19.29 27.37
N GLN A 393 -22.88 18.89 28.41
CA GLN A 393 -23.63 19.81 29.25
C GLN A 393 -22.74 20.52 30.28
N ASP A 394 -21.55 19.97 30.58
CA ASP A 394 -20.59 20.57 31.51
C ASP A 394 -19.91 21.82 30.91
N PRO A 395 -19.81 22.95 31.64
CA PRO A 395 -19.14 24.16 31.17
C PRO A 395 -17.68 23.95 30.75
N VAL A 396 -16.94 23.08 31.46
CA VAL A 396 -15.54 22.75 31.16
C VAL A 396 -15.45 22.05 29.80
N TYR A 397 -16.33 21.07 29.57
CA TYR A 397 -16.40 20.36 28.28
C TYR A 397 -16.69 21.33 27.13
N ARG A 398 -17.70 22.20 27.28
CA ARG A 398 -18.04 23.20 26.25
C ARG A 398 -16.90 24.17 25.98
N ARG A 399 -16.19 24.59 27.03
CA ARG A 399 -15.06 25.52 26.86
C ARG A 399 -13.89 24.86 26.16
N PHE A 400 -13.59 23.62 26.50
CA PHE A 400 -12.56 22.83 25.83
C PHE A 400 -12.88 22.62 24.34
N GLU A 401 -14.10 22.22 23.99
CA GLU A 401 -14.51 22.08 22.58
C GLU A 401 -14.45 23.42 21.82
N ALA A 402 -14.87 24.53 22.45
CA ALA A 402 -14.77 25.85 21.84
C ALA A 402 -13.32 26.24 21.52
N LEU A 403 -12.37 25.94 22.43
CA LEU A 403 -10.95 26.17 22.20
C LEU A 403 -10.38 25.24 21.13
N GLN A 404 -10.75 23.96 21.11
CA GLN A 404 -10.35 23.04 20.05
C GLN A 404 -10.85 23.51 18.68
N HIS A 405 -12.10 23.96 18.59
CA HIS A 405 -12.66 24.49 17.34
C HIS A 405 -11.91 25.73 16.87
N HIS A 406 -11.65 26.68 17.78
CA HIS A 406 -10.86 27.88 17.46
C HIS A 406 -9.44 27.53 17.00
N ARG A 407 -8.77 26.60 17.70
CA ARG A 407 -7.43 26.10 17.32
C ARG A 407 -7.46 25.45 15.93
N ALA A 408 -8.47 24.62 15.64
CA ALA A 408 -8.64 23.95 14.36
C ALA A 408 -8.81 24.93 13.18
N GLN A 409 -9.51 26.05 13.38
CA GLN A 409 -9.66 27.08 12.34
C GLN A 409 -8.31 27.73 11.96
N LEU A 410 -7.45 28.02 12.94
CA LEU A 410 -6.13 28.62 12.71
C LEU A 410 -5.07 27.59 12.28
N ARG A 411 -5.34 26.31 12.54
CA ARG A 411 -4.48 25.20 12.16
C ARG A 411 -4.19 25.18 10.68
N LYS A 412 -5.21 25.42 9.85
CA LYS A 412 -5.08 25.44 8.39
C LYS A 412 -4.07 26.50 7.91
N GLN A 413 -4.11 27.69 8.52
CA GLN A 413 -3.19 28.78 8.22
C GLN A 413 -1.74 28.45 8.64
N PHE A 414 -1.57 27.77 9.77
CA PHE A 414 -0.26 27.27 10.17
C PHE A 414 0.26 26.23 9.19
N GLU A 415 -0.58 25.30 8.73
CA GLU A 415 -0.15 24.26 7.80
C GLU A 415 0.27 24.82 6.44
N GLU A 416 -0.38 25.88 5.95
CA GLU A 416 0.01 26.60 4.73
C GLU A 416 1.35 27.37 4.87
N THR A 417 1.72 27.78 6.08
CA THR A 417 2.98 28.53 6.34
C THR A 417 4.14 27.63 6.74
N TRP A 418 3.85 26.41 7.21
CA TRP A 418 4.83 25.42 7.63
C TRP A 418 5.25 24.47 6.50
N SER A 419 4.39 24.23 5.51
CA SER A 419 4.70 23.46 4.29
C SER A 419 5.70 24.20 3.41
#